data_AF-A0A6G3X2M1-F1
#
_entry.id   AF-A0A6G3X2M1-F1
#
_cell.length_a   1.000
_cell.length_b   1.000
_cell.length_c   1.000
_cell.angle_alpha   90.00
_cell.angle_beta   90.00
_cell.angle_gamma   90.00
#
_symmetry.space_group_name_H-M   'P 1'
#
loop_
_entity.id
_entity.type
_entity.pdbx_description
1 polymer ?
#
loop_
_entity_poly.entity_id
_entity_poly.type
_entity_poly.pdbx_seq_one_letter_code
_entity_poly.pdbx_strand_id
1 'polypeptide(L)' 'NALTSIDVAAHEMTHGLTSATANLDYAGESGGLNEATSDILGASVEFFADNTSDAGDYLIGEKIDINGDGTPLRYMDKP' A
#
# COMPACT_ATOMS: atom_id res chain seq x y z
N ASN A 1 2.09 14.85 -13.11
CA ASN A 1 1.98 13.42 -12.74
C ASN A 1 1.05 13.36 -11.56
N ALA A 2 -0.12 12.76 -11.75
CA ALA A 2 -1.13 12.70 -10.71
C ALA A 2 -0.59 11.89 -9.54
N LEU A 3 -1.04 12.21 -8.32
CA LEU A 3 -0.79 11.47 -7.08
C LEU A 3 -1.45 10.06 -7.11
N THR A 4 -1.56 9.45 -8.28
CA THR A 4 -2.27 8.20 -8.56
C THR A 4 -1.24 7.07 -8.59
N SER A 5 -0.82 6.67 -7.39
CA SER A 5 -0.14 5.38 -7.18
C SER A 5 -1.23 4.35 -6.88
N ILE A 6 -1.28 3.27 -7.64
CA ILE A 6 -2.40 2.32 -7.56
C ILE A 6 -2.34 1.51 -6.26
N ASP A 7 -1.16 1.20 -5.76
CA ASP A 7 -0.93 0.63 -4.43
C ASP A 7 -1.47 1.52 -3.30
N VAL A 8 -1.22 2.83 -3.32
CA VAL A 8 -1.68 3.78 -2.30
C VAL A 8 -3.21 3.89 -2.34
N ALA A 9 -3.80 3.97 -3.54
CA ALA A 9 -5.26 3.97 -3.66
C ALA A 9 -5.87 2.65 -3.15
N ALA A 10 -5.24 1.51 -3.46
CA ALA A 10 -5.66 0.20 -3.00
C ALA A 10 -5.45 -0.01 -1.49
N HIS A 11 -4.41 0.59 -0.91
CA HIS A 11 -4.15 0.64 0.53
C HIS A 11 -5.32 1.31 1.26
N GLU A 12 -5.71 2.51 0.83
CA GLU A 12 -6.83 3.24 1.45
C GLU A 12 -8.17 2.52 1.28
N MET A 13 -8.41 1.90 0.11
CA MET A 13 -9.60 1.05 -0.07
C MET A 13 -9.57 -0.19 0.83
N THR A 14 -8.40 -0.75 1.10
CA THR A 14 -8.22 -1.91 1.96
C THR A 14 -8.52 -1.59 3.43
N HIS A 15 -8.27 -0.37 3.91
CA HIS A 15 -8.78 0.03 5.23
C HIS A 15 -10.30 -0.12 5.34
N GLY A 16 -11.03 0.24 4.27
CA GLY A 16 -12.48 0.02 4.18
C GLY A 16 -12.85 -1.47 4.24
N LEU A 17 -12.13 -2.32 3.51
CA LEU A 17 -12.31 -3.78 3.57
C LEU A 17 -12.05 -4.33 4.98
N THR A 18 -10.93 -3.93 5.60
CA THR A 18 -10.56 -4.35 6.95
C THR A 18 -11.63 -3.92 7.95
N SER A 19 -12.11 -2.67 7.88
CA SER A 19 -13.18 -2.16 8.73
C SER A 19 -14.49 -2.95 8.56
N ALA A 20 -14.84 -3.34 7.34
CA ALA A 20 -16.04 -4.10 7.05
C ALA A 20 -15.93 -5.62 7.39
N THR A 21 -14.73 -6.12 7.71
CA THR A 21 -14.48 -7.55 7.92
C THR A 21 -13.90 -7.85 9.30
N ALA A 22 -12.56 -7.87 9.42
CA ALA A 22 -11.87 -8.19 10.66
C ALA A 22 -12.00 -7.07 11.72
N ASN A 23 -12.31 -5.84 11.29
CA ASN A 23 -12.45 -4.64 12.09
C ASN A 23 -11.29 -4.46 13.09
N LEU A 24 -10.06 -4.51 12.57
CA LEU A 24 -8.86 -4.35 13.37
C LEU A 24 -8.76 -2.91 13.88
N ASP A 25 -8.78 -2.76 15.21
CA ASP A 25 -8.60 -1.47 15.88
C ASP A 25 -7.27 -0.84 15.48
N TYR A 26 -7.30 0.45 15.19
CA TYR A 26 -6.14 1.20 14.70
C TYR A 26 -5.19 1.62 15.85
N ALA A 27 -4.73 0.65 16.62
CA ALA A 27 -3.87 0.84 17.78
C ALA A 27 -3.03 -0.42 18.06
N GLY A 28 -1.82 -0.22 18.60
CA GLY A 28 -0.94 -1.33 18.98
C GLY A 28 -0.71 -2.32 17.83
N GLU A 29 -0.70 -3.62 18.16
CA GLU A 29 -0.46 -4.68 17.19
C GLU A 29 -1.58 -4.80 16.15
N SER A 30 -2.85 -4.57 16.53
CA SER A 30 -3.96 -4.61 15.58
C SER A 30 -3.87 -3.47 14.56
N GLY A 31 -3.38 -2.31 14.97
CA GLY A 31 -3.11 -1.19 14.06
C GLY A 31 -1.99 -1.52 13.07
N GLY A 32 -0.91 -2.13 13.56
CA GLY A 32 0.18 -2.62 12.69
C GLY A 32 -0.30 -3.68 11.68
N LEU A 33 -1.16 -4.62 12.10
CA LEU A 33 -1.77 -5.60 11.20
C LEU A 33 -2.73 -4.96 10.18
N ASN A 34 -3.45 -3.90 10.57
CA ASN A 34 -4.33 -3.15 9.69
C ASN A 34 -3.52 -2.50 8.55
N GLU A 35 -2.47 -1.75 8.89
CA GLU A 35 -1.53 -1.15 7.93
C GLU A 35 -0.85 -2.19 7.03
N ALA A 36 -0.30 -3.25 7.63
CA ALA A 36 0.40 -4.28 6.87
C ALA A 36 -0.54 -5.02 5.90
N THR A 37 -1.80 -5.23 6.28
CA THR A 37 -2.81 -5.81 5.39
C THR A 37 -3.10 -4.88 4.20
N SER A 38 -3.18 -3.58 4.45
CA SER A 38 -3.35 -2.57 3.41
C SER A 38 -2.16 -2.51 2.44
N ASP A 39 -0.92 -2.59 2.94
CA ASP A 39 0.29 -2.67 2.09
C ASP A 39 0.31 -3.96 1.25
N ILE A 40 0.00 -5.11 1.85
CA ILE A 40 -0.03 -6.41 1.15
C ILE A 40 -1.04 -6.42 0.01
N LEU A 41 -2.26 -5.92 0.26
CA LEU A 41 -3.29 -5.87 -0.77
C LEU A 41 -3.02 -4.75 -1.79
N GLY A 42 -2.37 -3.66 -1.39
CA GLY A 42 -1.87 -2.63 -2.30
C GLY A 42 -0.92 -3.21 -3.36
N ALA A 43 0.15 -3.86 -2.91
CA ALA A 43 1.10 -4.54 -3.80
C ALA A 43 0.40 -5.63 -4.64
N SER A 44 -0.52 -6.40 -4.04
CA SER A 44 -1.28 -7.43 -4.77
C SER A 44 -2.10 -6.84 -5.93
N VAL A 45 -2.63 -5.62 -5.78
CA VAL A 45 -3.35 -4.92 -6.84
C VAL A 45 -2.40 -4.49 -7.96
N GLU A 46 -1.18 -4.06 -7.67
CA GLU A 46 -0.18 -3.76 -8.70
C GLU A 46 0.21 -4.99 -9.52
N PHE A 47 0.50 -6.10 -8.83
CA PHE A 47 0.77 -7.38 -9.49
C PHE A 47 -0.41 -7.83 -10.36
N PHE A 48 -1.64 -7.61 -9.90
CA PHE A 48 -2.84 -7.94 -10.67
C PHE A 48 -3.05 -7.01 -11.87
N ALA A 49 -2.77 -5.71 -11.71
CA ALA A 49 -2.95 -4.72 -12.76
C ALA A 49 -1.95 -4.91 -13.91
N ASP A 50 -0.78 -5.51 -13.62
CA ASP A 50 0.29 -5.78 -14.60
C ASP A 50 0.63 -4.55 -15.46
N ASN A 51 0.65 -3.39 -14.82
CA ASN A 51 0.87 -2.13 -15.51
C ASN A 51 2.35 -1.97 -15.84
N THR A 52 2.71 -1.98 -17.12
CA THR A 52 4.12 -1.78 -17.52
C THR A 52 4.75 -0.45 -17.09
N SER A 53 3.96 0.57 -16.79
CA SER A 53 4.46 1.86 -16.26
C SER A 53 4.69 1.85 -14.75
N ASP A 54 4.16 0.83 -14.08
CA ASP A 54 4.15 0.66 -12.63
C ASP A 54 4.00 -0.83 -12.33
N ALA A 55 5.10 -1.57 -12.55
CA ALA A 55 5.09 -3.01 -12.47
C ALA A 55 4.99 -3.43 -11.00
N GLY A 56 4.16 -4.43 -10.71
CA GLY A 56 3.98 -4.91 -9.34
C GLY A 56 5.30 -5.26 -8.67
N ASP A 57 5.50 -4.67 -7.49
CA ASP A 57 6.67 -4.89 -6.67
C ASP A 57 6.30 -4.89 -5.17
N TYR A 58 7.27 -4.60 -4.31
CA TYR A 58 7.14 -4.66 -2.84
C TYR A 58 7.55 -3.32 -2.20
N LEU A 59 7.54 -2.25 -2.99
CA LEU A 59 7.80 -0.88 -2.61
C LEU A 59 6.45 -0.19 -2.48
N ILE A 60 6.24 0.58 -1.42
CA ILE A 60 4.96 1.25 -1.18
C ILE A 60 5.12 2.74 -1.40
N GLY A 61 4.27 3.33 -2.24
CA GLY A 61 4.20 4.77 -2.48
C GLY A 61 5.42 5.34 -3.22
N GLU A 62 6.10 4.55 -4.03
CA GLU A 62 7.25 4.96 -4.82
C GLU A 62 6.87 5.86 -6.01
N LYS A 63 5.64 5.77 -6.55
CA LYS A 63 5.17 6.70 -7.59
C LYS A 63 4.70 8.06 -7.07
N ILE A 64 4.35 8.18 -5.79
CA ILE A 64 3.95 9.48 -5.22
C ILE A 64 5.13 10.36 -4.83
N ASP A 65 6.33 9.79 -4.68
CA ASP A 65 7.57 10.49 -4.30
C ASP A 65 7.37 11.46 -3.12
N ILE A 66 6.76 10.96 -2.05
CA ILE A 66 6.40 11.78 -0.87
C ILE A 66 7.63 12.36 -0.16
N ASN A 67 8.77 11.68 -0.27
CA ASN A 67 10.05 12.10 0.28
C ASN A 67 10.77 13.12 -0.64
N GLY A 68 10.41 13.19 -1.93
CA GLY A 68 11.04 14.07 -2.93
C GLY A 68 12.45 13.65 -3.36
N ASP A 69 12.83 12.40 -3.08
CA ASP A 69 14.14 11.82 -3.37
C ASP A 69 14.05 10.56 -4.25
N GLY A 70 12.85 10.22 -4.73
CA GLY A 70 12.58 9.05 -5.55
C GLY A 70 12.58 7.72 -4.77
N THR A 71 12.66 7.76 -3.44
CA THR A 71 12.52 6.56 -2.60
C THR A 71 11.05 6.26 -2.29
N PRO A 72 10.68 4.97 -2.15
CA PRO A 72 9.37 4.60 -1.63
C PRO A 72 9.17 5.11 -0.21
N LEU A 73 7.89 5.20 0.19
CA LEU A 73 7.52 5.46 1.57
C LEU A 73 7.88 4.28 2.49
N ARG A 74 7.69 3.04 2.03
CA ARG A 74 8.02 1.82 2.78
C ARG A 74 8.58 0.71 1.88
N TYR A 75 9.36 -0.18 2.48
CA TYR A 75 9.89 -1.39 1.85
C TYR A 75 9.29 -2.61 2.54
N MET A 76 8.53 -3.45 1.83
CA MET A 76 7.96 -4.66 2.46
C MET A 76 9.00 -5.78 2.63
N ASP A 77 10.05 -5.80 1.79
CA ASP A 77 11.10 -6.82 1.85
C ASP A 77 12.11 -6.57 2.99
N LYS A 78 12.28 -5.31 3.39
CA LYS A 78 13.13 -4.86 4.52
C LYS A 78 12.46 -3.71 5.27
N PRO A 79 11.44 -4.01 6.10
CA PRO A 79 10.65 -3.01 6.83
C PRO A 79 11.46 -2.18 7.83
#